data_AF-A0A093QNF4-F1
#
_entry.id   AF-A0A093QNF4-F1
#
_cell.length_a   1.000
_cell.length_b   1.000
_cell.length_c   1.000
_cell.angle_alpha   90.00
_cell.angle_beta   90.00
_cell.angle_gamma   90.00
#
_symmetry.space_group_name_H-M   'P 1'
#
loop_
_entity.id
_entity.type
_entity.pdbx_description
1 polymer ?
#
loop_
_entity_poly.entity_id
_entity_poly.type
_entity_poly.pdbx_seq_one_letter_code
_entity_poly.pdbx_strand_id
1 'polypeptide(L)' 'GQFWHVSDLHLDPTYHITPDRTKVCSSSKGANASNPGPFGDFLCDSPYQLILSAFTFMKDSKEQVSFMIWTG' A
#
# COMPACT_ATOMS: atom_id res chain seq x y z
N GLY A 1 -12.16 -6.18 -24.46
CA GLY A 1 -11.69 -6.70 -23.18
C GLY A 1 -11.23 -5.55 -22.32
N GLN A 2 -11.33 -5.66 -21.01
CA GLN A 2 -10.76 -4.72 -20.04
C GLN A 2 -9.45 -5.30 -19.49
N PHE A 3 -8.58 -4.45 -18.96
CA PHE A 3 -7.38 -4.86 -18.22
C PHE A 3 -7.17 -3.97 -16.99
N TRP A 4 -6.54 -4.53 -15.96
CA TRP A 4 -6.05 -3.78 -14.84
C TRP A 4 -4.63 -3.29 -15.10
N HIS A 5 -4.27 -2.11 -14.60
CA HIS A 5 -2.88 -1.66 -14.55
C HIS A 5 -2.55 -1.26 -13.12
N VAL A 6 -1.56 -1.93 -12.54
CA VAL A 6 -1.00 -1.61 -11.23
C VAL A 6 0.48 -1.30 -11.36
N SER A 7 0.98 -0.39 -10.53
CA SER A 7 2.38 0.03 -10.52
C SER A 7 2.73 0.54 -9.13
N ASP A 8 4.02 0.54 -8.85
CA ASP A 8 4.70 1.20 -7.75
C ASP A 8 4.04 0.90 -6.40
N LEU A 9 3.82 -0.39 -6.14
CA LEU A 9 3.13 -0.80 -4.91
C LEU A 9 3.92 -0.41 -3.66
N HIS A 10 5.26 -0.34 -3.77
CA HIS A 10 6.18 0.07 -2.71
C HIS A 10 5.82 -0.51 -1.34
N LEU A 11 6.02 -1.82 -1.15
CA LEU A 11 5.80 -2.44 0.16
C LEU A 11 6.85 -1.96 1.18
N ASP A 12 6.40 -1.37 2.30
CA ASP A 12 7.23 -1.23 3.51
C ASP A 12 6.94 -2.38 4.49
N PRO A 13 7.83 -3.40 4.59
CA PRO A 13 7.65 -4.51 5.52
C PRO A 13 7.84 -4.10 6.99
N THR A 14 8.33 -2.89 7.25
CA THR A 14 8.54 -2.36 8.60
C THR A 14 7.36 -1.56 9.12
N TYR A 15 6.32 -1.34 8.29
CA TYR A 15 5.16 -0.57 8.70
C TYR A 15 4.45 -1.21 9.90
N HIS A 16 4.41 -0.50 11.03
CA HIS A 16 3.61 -0.85 12.20
C HIS A 16 3.24 0.40 12.99
N ILE A 17 2.04 0.41 13.58
CA ILE A 17 1.60 1.54 14.39
C ILE A 17 2.28 1.48 15.76
N THR A 18 3.01 2.54 16.10
CA THR A 18 3.76 2.67 17.35
C THR A 18 3.65 4.11 17.88
N PRO A 19 3.79 4.35 19.21
CA PRO A 19 3.81 5.71 19.77
C PRO A 19 4.97 6.57 19.23
N ASP A 20 6.12 5.96 18.95
CA ASP A 20 7.27 6.65 18.36
C ASP A 20 7.06 6.84 16.85
N ARG A 21 6.54 8.01 16.46
CA ARG A 21 6.19 8.32 15.07
C ARG A 21 7.38 8.24 14.09
N THR A 22 8.62 8.26 14.57
CA THR A 22 9.82 8.09 13.73
C THR A 22 10.10 6.63 13.36
N LYS A 23 9.46 5.67 14.05
CA LYS A 23 9.65 4.23 13.88
C LYS A 23 8.45 3.51 13.28
N VAL A 24 7.47 4.26 12.79
CA VAL A 24 6.26 3.69 12.17
C VAL A 24 6.61 2.94 10.89
N CYS A 25 7.51 3.50 10.08
CA CYS A 25 7.93 2.95 8.80
C CYS A 25 9.37 3.42 8.53
N SER A 26 10.18 2.57 7.90
CA SER A 26 11.57 2.92 7.58
C SER A 26 11.65 3.83 6.37
N SER A 27 10.66 3.75 5.48
CA SER A 27 10.55 4.59 4.28
C SER A 27 10.46 6.09 4.60
N SER A 28 9.99 6.48 5.79
CA SER A 28 9.96 7.89 6.21
C SER A 28 11.34 8.46 6.55
N LYS A 29 12.38 7.60 6.61
CA LYS A 29 13.77 7.99 6.90
C LYS A 29 13.91 8.76 8.22
N GLY A 30 13.10 8.40 9.22
CA GLY A 30 13.09 9.01 10.55
C GLY A 30 12.22 10.26 10.66
N ALA A 31 11.52 10.66 9.59
CA ALA A 31 10.46 11.66 9.71
C ALA A 31 9.29 11.10 10.52
N ASN A 32 8.65 11.95 11.31
CA ASN A 32 7.44 11.59 12.05
C ASN A 32 6.30 11.29 11.07
N ALA A 33 5.79 10.06 11.06
CA ALA A 33 4.53 9.75 10.39
C ALA A 33 3.41 10.64 10.93
N SER A 34 2.67 11.29 10.03
CA SER A 34 1.77 12.40 10.38
C SER A 34 0.57 11.92 11.19
N ASN A 35 -0.12 10.91 10.69
CA ASN A 35 -1.29 10.30 11.30
C ASN A 35 -1.44 8.83 10.82
N PRO A 36 -0.51 7.94 11.20
CA PRO A 36 -0.49 6.59 10.67
C PRO A 36 -1.71 5.79 11.13
N GLY A 37 -2.33 5.12 10.16
CA GLY A 37 -3.47 4.22 10.36
C GLY A 37 -3.23 2.83 9.76
N PRO A 38 -4.22 1.93 9.83
CA PRO A 38 -4.05 0.54 9.37
C PRO A 38 -3.73 0.42 7.87
N PHE A 39 -4.04 1.46 7.08
CA PHE A 39 -3.82 1.48 5.63
C PHE A 39 -2.68 2.42 5.20
N GLY A 40 -1.86 2.91 6.13
CA GLY A 40 -0.68 3.69 5.80
C GLY A 40 -0.65 5.09 6.41
N ASP A 41 0.36 5.85 5.98
CA ASP A 41 0.56 7.27 6.23
C ASP A 41 1.18 7.88 4.97
N PHE A 42 0.94 9.16 4.69
CA PHE A 42 1.48 9.81 3.49
C PHE A 42 3.02 9.89 3.44
N LEU A 43 3.70 9.79 4.59
CA LEU A 43 5.15 9.76 4.65
C LEU A 43 5.73 8.34 4.61
N CYS A 44 4.87 7.33 4.49
CA CYS A 44 5.27 5.94 4.43
C CYS A 44 5.00 5.33 3.04
N ASP A 45 5.86 4.40 2.65
CA ASP A 45 5.55 3.41 1.63
C ASP A 45 4.43 2.48 2.14
N SER A 46 3.80 1.73 1.22
CA SER A 46 2.56 0.98 1.48
C SER A 46 2.74 -0.13 2.52
N PRO A 47 1.89 -0.18 3.57
CA PRO A 47 1.78 -1.40 4.36
C PRO A 47 1.18 -2.53 3.55
N TYR A 48 1.50 -3.77 3.92
CA TYR A 48 0.92 -4.96 3.29
C TYR A 48 -0.62 -4.91 3.23
N GLN A 49 -1.25 -4.38 4.28
CA GLN A 49 -2.71 -4.28 4.36
C GLN A 49 -3.31 -3.34 3.30
N LEU A 50 -2.61 -2.27 2.91
CA LEU A 50 -3.04 -1.40 1.81
C LEU A 50 -2.99 -2.14 0.47
N ILE A 51 -1.86 -2.81 0.18
CA ILE A 51 -1.68 -3.59 -1.05
C ILE A 51 -2.74 -4.69 -1.15
N LEU A 52 -2.97 -5.43 -0.06
CA LEU A 52 -3.98 -6.48 -0.03
C LEU A 52 -5.39 -5.91 -0.24
N SER A 53 -5.70 -4.73 0.32
CA SER A 53 -7.01 -4.09 0.14
C SER A 53 -7.28 -3.74 -1.33
N ALA A 54 -6.27 -3.25 -2.06
CA ALA A 54 -6.37 -2.94 -3.48
C ALA A 54 -6.64 -4.20 -4.32
N PHE A 55 -5.87 -5.27 -4.11
CA PHE A 55 -6.09 -6.53 -4.82
C PHE A 55 -7.41 -7.21 -4.43
N THR A 56 -7.85 -7.07 -3.18
CA THR A 56 -9.17 -7.55 -2.74
C THR A 56 -10.28 -6.82 -3.48
N PHE A 57 -10.20 -5.48 -3.58
CA PHE A 57 -11.14 -4.71 -4.38
C PHE A 57 -11.15 -5.15 -5.85
N MET A 58 -9.98 -5.31 -6.48
CA MET A 58 -9.88 -5.75 -7.89
C MET A 58 -10.48 -7.13 -8.12
N LYS A 59 -10.36 -8.03 -7.14
CA LYS A 59 -10.96 -9.37 -7.17
C LYS A 59 -12.48 -9.31 -7.00
N ASP A 60 -12.97 -8.44 -6.12
CA ASP A 60 -14.38 -8.39 -5.72
C ASP A 60 -15.22 -7.42 -6.58
N SER A 61 -14.59 -6.61 -7.43
CA SER A 61 -15.26 -5.59 -8.26
C SER A 61 -16.24 -6.13 -9.30
N LYS A 62 -16.24 -7.45 -9.55
CA LYS A 62 -17.03 -8.14 -10.59
C LYS A 62 -16.75 -7.66 -12.03
N GLU A 63 -15.70 -6.86 -12.24
CA GLU A 63 -15.25 -6.46 -13.58
C GLU A 63 -14.75 -7.68 -14.35
N GLN A 64 -15.10 -7.78 -15.64
CA GLN A 64 -14.66 -8.89 -16.48
C GLN A 64 -13.36 -8.53 -17.20
N VAL A 65 -12.25 -8.86 -16.54
CA VAL A 65 -10.92 -8.43 -16.95
C VAL A 65 -10.17 -9.55 -17.66
N SER A 66 -9.52 -9.25 -18.78
CA SER A 66 -8.84 -10.25 -19.62
C SER A 66 -7.39 -10.49 -19.19
N PHE A 67 -6.72 -9.47 -18.66
CA PHE A 67 -5.34 -9.55 -18.17
C PHE A 67 -5.03 -8.37 -17.22
N MET A 68 -3.84 -8.38 -16.63
CA MET A 68 -3.30 -7.28 -15.83
C MET A 68 -1.91 -6.92 -16.35
N ILE A 69 -1.61 -5.62 -16.39
CA ILE A 69 -0.25 -5.10 -16.55
C ILE A 69 0.23 -4.69 -15.16
N TRP A 70 1.41 -5.15 -14.77
CA TRP A 70 2.06 -4.74 -13.53
C TRP A 70 3.46 -4.23 -13.84
N THR A 71 3.70 -2.95 -13.58
CA THR A 71 4.94 -2.24 -13.95
C THR A 71 5.92 -2.00 -12.80
N GLY A 72 5.85 -2.84 -11.76
CA GLY A 72 6.72 -2.79 -10.58
C GLY A 72 6.14 -1.92 -9.51
#